data_AF-A0A8S9HVR0-F1
#
_entry.id   AF-A0A8S9HVR0-F1
#
_cell.length_a   1.000
_cell.length_b   1.000
_cell.length_c   1.000
_cell.angle_alpha   90.00
_cell.angle_beta   90.00
_cell.angle_gamma   90.00
#
_symmetry.space_group_name_H-M   'P 1'
#
loop_
_entity.id
_entity.type
_entity.pdbx_description
1 polymer ?
#
loop_
_entity_poly.entity_id
_entity_poly.type
_entity_poly.pdbx_seq_one_letter_code
_entity_poly.pdbx_strand_id
1 'polypeptide(L)'
;MDRSISQGILIPAATLQCVTSLSIIVFIPIYDRILIPFARSFTQNPSGITMLQRIGTGISLTILAMVVAALVETKRLQTAHEDTSVLMSVWWLVPQYVLYGVADVFTMTGLQEFFYDQIPSELRSVGMALNLGIYGAGNFLSSFMISVIDKVTSQHGQTSWFDNDLNQAHLDYFYWLLACLSFIGLACYLCFAKSYVYNRPTTF
;
A
#
# COMPACT_ATOMS: atom_id res chain seq x y z
N MET A 1 -5.95 -16.81 -14.56
CA MET A 1 -6.93 -15.71 -14.52
C MET A 1 -7.35 -15.37 -15.94
N ASP A 2 -8.63 -15.09 -16.15
CA ASP A 2 -9.16 -14.62 -17.43
C ASP A 2 -8.89 -13.11 -17.55
N ARG A 3 -8.03 -12.77 -18.50
CA ARG A 3 -7.58 -11.41 -18.79
C ARG A 3 -8.38 -10.75 -19.91
N SER A 4 -9.46 -11.39 -20.36
CA SER A 4 -10.32 -10.86 -21.42
C SER A 4 -11.44 -9.97 -20.86
N ILE A 5 -11.53 -8.72 -21.34
CA ILE A 5 -12.69 -7.82 -21.09
C ILE A 5 -13.74 -7.97 -22.20
N SER A 6 -13.32 -8.36 -23.41
CA SER A 6 -14.11 -8.53 -24.63
C SER A 6 -13.35 -9.50 -25.56
N GLN A 7 -14.04 -10.14 -26.52
CA GLN A 7 -13.46 -11.09 -27.48
C GLN A 7 -12.15 -10.54 -28.08
N GLY A 8 -11.00 -11.07 -27.61
CA GLY A 8 -9.67 -10.80 -28.16
C GLY A 8 -8.79 -9.77 -27.45
N ILE A 9 -9.25 -9.01 -26.45
CA ILE A 9 -8.39 -8.03 -25.74
C ILE A 9 -7.86 -8.66 -24.45
N LEU A 10 -6.61 -9.10 -24.49
CA LEU A 10 -5.88 -9.71 -23.38
C LEU A 10 -5.10 -8.64 -22.63
N ILE A 11 -5.49 -8.35 -21.39
CA ILE A 11 -4.88 -7.25 -20.62
C ILE A 11 -3.54 -7.69 -20.04
N PRO A 12 -2.44 -6.96 -20.32
CA PRO A 12 -1.18 -7.18 -19.63
C PRO A 12 -1.35 -6.97 -18.13
N ALA A 13 -0.74 -7.83 -17.30
CA ALA A 13 -0.78 -7.68 -15.85
C ALA A 13 -0.29 -6.28 -15.39
N ALA A 14 0.65 -5.69 -16.13
CA ALA A 14 1.17 -4.34 -15.89
C ALA A 14 0.08 -3.25 -15.99
N THR A 15 -0.94 -3.42 -16.84
CA THR A 15 -2.02 -2.43 -17.01
C THR A 15 -2.88 -2.30 -15.75
N LEU A 16 -2.86 -3.29 -14.84
CA LEU A 16 -3.55 -3.19 -13.55
C LEU A 16 -2.99 -2.08 -12.67
N GLN A 17 -1.72 -1.70 -12.87
CA GLN A 17 -1.13 -0.55 -12.17
C GLN A 17 -1.82 0.77 -12.53
N CYS A 18 -2.45 0.87 -13.71
CA CYS A 18 -3.26 2.02 -14.08
C CYS A 18 -4.48 2.18 -13.16
N VAL A 19 -5.01 1.10 -12.59
CA VAL A 19 -6.12 1.17 -11.62
C VAL A 19 -5.70 1.95 -10.38
N THR A 20 -4.48 1.73 -9.88
CA THR A 20 -3.92 2.52 -8.78
C THR A 20 -3.85 4.00 -9.13
N SER A 21 -3.29 4.33 -10.31
CA SER A 21 -3.17 5.73 -10.75
C SER A 21 -4.53 6.40 -10.92
N LEU A 22 -5.51 5.69 -11.50
CA LEU A 22 -6.88 6.18 -11.63
C LEU A 22 -7.54 6.38 -10.26
N SER A 23 -7.34 5.45 -9.32
CA SER A 23 -7.82 5.58 -7.95
C SER A 23 -7.27 6.85 -7.31
N ILE A 24 -5.97 7.13 -7.44
CA ILE A 24 -5.34 8.37 -6.94
C ILE A 24 -5.97 9.61 -7.58
N ILE A 25 -6.08 9.65 -8.92
CA ILE A 25 -6.64 10.79 -9.65
C ILE A 25 -8.07 11.10 -9.22
N VAL A 26 -8.89 10.06 -9.00
CA VAL A 26 -10.28 10.21 -8.55
C VAL A 26 -10.36 10.57 -7.07
N PHE A 27 -9.47 10.01 -6.24
CA PHE A 27 -9.53 10.20 -4.79
C PHE A 27 -8.97 11.54 -4.33
N ILE A 28 -7.97 12.13 -5.01
CA ILE A 28 -7.44 13.46 -4.69
C ILE A 28 -8.53 14.54 -4.60
N PRO A 29 -9.41 14.75 -5.60
CA PRO A 29 -10.45 15.76 -5.50
C PRO A 29 -11.47 15.44 -4.42
N ILE A 30 -11.78 14.16 -4.16
CA ILE A 30 -12.64 13.74 -3.05
C ILE A 30 -11.99 14.11 -1.71
N TYR A 31 -10.69 13.84 -1.58
CA TYR A 31 -9.91 14.17 -0.40
C TYR A 31 -9.89 15.68 -0.13
N ASP A 32 -9.57 16.49 -1.14
CA ASP A 32 -9.45 17.94 -0.99
C ASP A 32 -10.79 18.67 -0.84
N ARG A 33 -11.83 18.23 -1.56
CA ARG A 33 -13.12 18.94 -1.60
C ARG A 33 -14.15 18.42 -0.62
N ILE A 34 -14.04 17.16 -0.20
CA ILE A 34 -15.04 16.53 0.68
C ILE A 34 -14.42 16.20 2.02
N LEU A 35 -13.35 15.40 2.06
CA LEU A 35 -12.80 14.91 3.33
C LEU A 35 -12.15 16.01 4.17
N ILE A 36 -11.33 16.88 3.58
CA ILE A 36 -10.68 17.97 4.32
C ILE A 36 -11.71 18.96 4.90
N PRO A 37 -12.65 19.52 4.10
CA PRO A 37 -13.64 20.46 4.64
C PRO A 37 -14.55 19.83 5.70
N PHE A 38 -14.96 18.58 5.49
CA PHE A 38 -15.75 17.85 6.47
C PHE A 38 -14.96 17.62 7.77
N ALA A 39 -13.71 17.18 7.67
CA ALA A 39 -12.85 16.99 8.83
C ALA A 39 -12.62 18.31 9.57
N ARG A 40 -12.35 19.43 8.87
CA ARG A 40 -12.24 20.76 9.47
C ARG A 40 -13.49 21.17 10.23
N SER A 41 -14.67 20.90 9.67
CA SER A 41 -15.95 21.20 10.31
C SER A 41 -16.17 20.39 11.59
N PHE A 42 -15.67 19.16 11.66
CA PHE A 42 -15.86 18.28 12.82
C PHE A 42 -14.77 18.45 13.89
N THR A 43 -13.50 18.56 13.49
CA THR A 43 -12.36 18.62 14.42
C THR A 43 -12.03 20.04 14.87
N GLN A 44 -12.60 21.07 14.22
CA GLN A 44 -12.26 22.49 14.40
C GLN A 44 -10.76 22.81 14.30
N ASN A 45 -9.98 21.92 13.71
CA ASN A 45 -8.55 22.10 13.46
C ASN A 45 -8.37 22.71 12.06
N PRO A 46 -7.54 23.75 11.87
CA PRO A 46 -7.26 24.33 10.54
C PRO A 46 -6.75 23.31 9.51
N SER A 47 -6.06 22.25 9.93
CA SER A 47 -5.61 21.17 9.04
C SER A 47 -6.66 20.06 8.82
N GLY A 48 -7.78 20.08 9.55
CA GLY A 48 -8.84 19.05 9.50
C GLY A 48 -8.42 17.72 10.13
N ILE A 49 -7.54 16.99 9.46
CA ILE A 49 -6.95 15.72 9.92
C ILE A 49 -5.47 15.97 10.22
N THR A 50 -4.95 15.53 11.36
CA THR A 50 -3.53 15.75 11.70
C THR A 50 -2.60 14.95 10.78
N MET A 51 -1.37 15.42 10.58
CA MET A 51 -0.37 14.76 9.72
C MET A 51 -0.14 13.30 10.14
N LEU A 52 -0.06 13.03 11.45
CA LEU A 52 0.13 11.68 11.98
C LEU A 52 -1.12 10.80 11.76
N GLN A 53 -2.32 11.35 11.90
CA GLN A 53 -3.55 10.61 11.61
C GLN A 53 -3.66 10.23 10.13
N ARG A 54 -3.26 11.12 9.21
CA ARG A 54 -3.22 10.83 7.77
C ARG A 54 -2.28 9.67 7.47
N ILE A 55 -1.04 9.73 7.98
CA ILE A 55 -0.04 8.65 7.82
C ILE A 55 -0.56 7.33 8.40
N GLY A 56 -1.07 7.33 9.64
CA GLY A 56 -1.60 6.12 10.28
C GLY A 56 -2.81 5.52 9.54
N THR A 57 -3.69 6.36 8.99
CA THR A 57 -4.83 5.91 8.17
C THR A 57 -4.34 5.24 6.89
N GLY A 58 -3.37 5.85 6.21
CA GLY A 58 -2.75 5.28 5.01
C GLY A 58 -2.10 3.92 5.28
N ILE A 59 -1.29 3.79 6.34
CA ILE A 59 -0.71 2.50 6.74
C ILE A 59 -1.80 1.45 7.02
N SER A 60 -2.87 1.83 7.71
CA SER A 60 -3.99 0.94 8.04
C SER A 60 -4.71 0.44 6.78
N LEU A 61 -4.94 1.32 5.81
CA LEU A 61 -5.55 0.98 4.52
C LEU A 61 -4.64 0.08 3.68
N THR A 62 -3.32 0.28 3.74
CA THR A 62 -2.35 -0.61 3.08
C THR A 62 -2.40 -2.02 3.67
N ILE A 63 -2.53 -2.17 4.99
CA ILE A 63 -2.73 -3.48 5.63
C ILE A 63 -4.00 -4.14 5.10
N LEU A 64 -5.11 -3.39 5.03
CA LEU A 64 -6.36 -3.90 4.48
C LEU A 64 -6.21 -4.33 3.02
N ALA A 65 -5.49 -3.57 2.21
CA ALA A 65 -5.20 -3.93 0.82
C ALA A 65 -4.41 -5.25 0.72
N MET A 66 -3.42 -5.46 1.60
CA MET A 66 -2.65 -6.72 1.65
C MET A 66 -3.50 -7.91 2.10
N VAL A 67 -4.41 -7.72 3.05
CA VAL A 67 -5.37 -8.76 3.47
C VAL A 67 -6.30 -9.12 2.32
N VAL A 68 -6.86 -8.13 1.62
CA VAL A 68 -7.70 -8.37 0.44
C VAL A 68 -6.91 -9.12 -0.64
N ALA A 69 -5.65 -8.74 -0.89
CA ALA A 69 -4.80 -9.42 -1.86
C ALA A 69 -4.53 -10.88 -1.49
N ALA A 70 -4.24 -11.15 -0.21
CA ALA A 70 -4.07 -12.51 0.29
C ALA A 70 -5.33 -13.35 0.08
N LEU A 71 -6.51 -12.82 0.43
CA LEU A 71 -7.78 -13.52 0.26
C LEU A 71 -8.13 -13.80 -1.21
N VAL A 72 -7.90 -12.82 -2.09
CA VAL A 72 -8.12 -12.96 -3.54
C VAL A 72 -7.20 -14.04 -4.11
N GLU A 73 -5.94 -14.09 -3.67
CA GLU A 73 -4.97 -15.07 -4.14
C GLU A 73 -5.27 -16.48 -3.60
N THR A 74 -5.62 -16.62 -2.33
CA THR A 74 -6.07 -17.92 -1.79
C THR A 74 -7.30 -18.44 -2.54
N LYS A 75 -8.27 -17.57 -2.85
CA LYS A 75 -9.42 -17.92 -3.70
C LYS A 75 -9.00 -18.37 -5.09
N ARG A 76 -8.06 -17.67 -5.72
CA ARG A 76 -7.54 -18.02 -7.05
C ARG A 76 -6.88 -19.38 -7.06
N LEU A 77 -6.05 -19.68 -6.05
CA LEU A 77 -5.37 -20.97 -5.91
C LEU A 77 -6.36 -22.12 -5.68
N GLN A 78 -7.39 -21.92 -4.85
CA GLN A 78 -8.45 -22.90 -4.65
C GLN A 78 -9.18 -23.25 -5.95
N THR A 79 -9.60 -22.24 -6.72
CA THR A 79 -10.27 -22.46 -8.00
C THR A 79 -9.37 -23.17 -9.01
N ALA A 80 -8.08 -22.82 -9.05
CA ALA A 80 -7.12 -23.47 -9.95
C ALA A 80 -6.86 -24.95 -9.61
N HIS A 81 -6.98 -25.32 -8.32
CA HIS A 81 -6.80 -26.70 -7.86
C HIS A 81 -8.04 -27.56 -8.12
N GLU A 82 -9.25 -27.00 -7.98
CA GLU A 82 -10.51 -27.71 -8.22
C GLU A 82 -10.78 -27.94 -9.71
N ASP A 83 -10.55 -26.93 -10.55
CA ASP A 83 -10.74 -27.05 -12.00
C ASP A 83 -9.81 -26.10 -12.76
N THR A 84 -8.79 -26.66 -13.40
CA THR A 84 -7.80 -25.91 -14.20
C THR A 84 -8.41 -25.21 -15.41
N SER A 85 -9.63 -25.56 -15.81
CA SER A 85 -10.35 -24.90 -16.91
C SER A 85 -11.08 -23.62 -16.49
N VAL A 86 -11.30 -23.40 -15.19
CA VAL A 86 -12.03 -22.24 -14.66
C VAL A 86 -11.07 -21.09 -14.40
N LEU A 87 -11.07 -20.11 -15.29
CA LEU A 87 -10.27 -18.91 -15.15
C LEU A 87 -11.00 -17.85 -14.31
N MET A 88 -10.44 -17.50 -13.15
CA MET A 88 -10.94 -16.40 -12.33
C MET A 88 -10.75 -15.05 -13.03
N SER A 89 -11.77 -14.19 -12.99
CA SER A 89 -11.73 -12.87 -13.63
C SER A 89 -10.72 -11.92 -12.97
N VAL A 90 -10.00 -11.16 -13.78
CA VAL A 90 -9.04 -10.13 -13.33
C VAL A 90 -9.67 -9.01 -12.49
N TRP A 91 -10.98 -8.77 -12.62
CA TRP A 91 -11.69 -7.73 -11.86
C TRP A 91 -11.60 -7.91 -10.34
N TRP A 92 -11.35 -9.12 -9.85
CA TRP A 92 -11.13 -9.39 -8.43
C TRP A 92 -9.87 -8.76 -7.86
N LEU A 93 -8.92 -8.33 -8.70
CA LEU A 93 -7.74 -7.58 -8.28
C LEU A 93 -8.03 -6.07 -8.13
N VAL A 94 -9.13 -5.55 -8.67
CA VAL A 94 -9.43 -4.11 -8.59
C VAL A 94 -9.57 -3.60 -7.15
N PRO A 95 -10.26 -4.29 -6.22
CA PRO A 95 -10.42 -3.81 -4.85
C PRO A 95 -9.09 -3.52 -4.12
N GLN A 96 -8.10 -4.42 -4.23
CA GLN A 96 -6.78 -4.21 -3.61
C GLN A 96 -6.05 -3.00 -4.21
N TYR A 97 -6.12 -2.79 -5.53
CA TYR A 97 -5.46 -1.65 -6.20
C TYR A 97 -6.14 -0.32 -5.88
N VAL A 98 -7.47 -0.32 -5.78
CA VAL A 98 -8.23 0.87 -5.37
C VAL A 98 -7.86 1.24 -3.93
N LEU A 99 -7.91 0.28 -3.01
CA LEU A 99 -7.50 0.49 -1.60
C LEU A 99 -6.07 0.99 -1.49
N TYR A 100 -5.15 0.41 -2.24
CA TYR A 100 -3.75 0.84 -2.27
C TYR A 100 -3.61 2.28 -2.77
N GLY A 101 -4.30 2.66 -3.85
CA GLY A 101 -4.29 4.05 -4.35
C GLY A 101 -4.85 5.05 -3.34
N VAL A 102 -5.92 4.69 -2.63
CA VAL A 102 -6.48 5.53 -1.55
C VAL A 102 -5.50 5.66 -0.38
N ALA A 103 -4.89 4.54 0.03
CA ALA A 103 -3.89 4.48 1.08
C ALA A 103 -2.66 5.36 0.76
N ASP A 104 -2.25 5.36 -0.50
CA ASP A 104 -1.11 6.12 -1.00
C ASP A 104 -1.36 7.63 -0.91
N VAL A 105 -2.57 8.11 -1.26
CA VAL A 105 -2.95 9.53 -1.09
C VAL A 105 -2.80 9.96 0.38
N PHE A 106 -3.37 9.20 1.32
CA PHE A 106 -3.26 9.52 2.75
C PHE A 106 -1.82 9.52 3.25
N THR A 107 -1.04 8.50 2.87
CA THR A 107 0.35 8.33 3.34
C THR A 107 1.25 9.40 2.74
N MET A 108 1.18 9.62 1.43
CA MET A 108 2.02 10.57 0.72
C MET A 108 1.75 12.00 1.18
N THR A 109 0.48 12.40 1.26
CA THR A 109 0.12 13.75 1.75
C THR A 109 0.56 13.94 3.19
N GLY A 110 0.33 12.96 4.07
CA GLY A 110 0.73 13.03 5.47
C GLY A 110 2.24 13.11 5.67
N LEU A 111 3.02 12.29 4.96
CA LEU A 111 4.49 12.30 5.02
C LEU A 111 5.07 13.59 4.46
N GLN A 112 4.62 14.04 3.29
CA GLN A 112 5.12 15.28 2.68
C GLN A 112 4.89 16.48 3.59
N GLU A 113 3.69 16.63 4.14
CA GLU A 113 3.35 17.71 5.07
C GLU A 113 4.18 17.62 6.36
N PHE A 114 4.33 16.41 6.92
CA PHE A 114 5.16 16.19 8.11
C PHE A 114 6.63 16.59 7.89
N PHE A 115 7.26 16.09 6.83
CA PHE A 115 8.67 16.40 6.53
C PHE A 115 8.87 17.86 6.11
N TYR A 116 7.86 18.51 5.57
CA TYR A 116 7.94 19.92 5.18
C TYR A 116 7.79 20.87 6.39
N ASP A 117 6.84 20.57 7.30
CA ASP A 117 6.48 21.45 8.41
C ASP A 117 7.29 21.19 9.69
N GLN A 118 7.72 19.96 9.95
CA GLN A 118 8.39 19.62 11.20
C GLN A 118 9.91 19.82 11.16
N ILE A 119 10.48 20.02 9.97
CA ILE A 119 11.91 20.22 9.74
C ILE A 119 12.23 21.72 9.67
N PRO A 120 13.37 22.18 10.23
CA PRO A 120 13.80 23.57 10.12
C PRO A 120 13.81 24.06 8.66
N SER A 121 13.49 25.33 8.44
CA SER A 121 13.39 25.94 7.12
C SER A 121 14.64 25.74 6.26
N GLU A 122 15.81 25.75 6.91
CA GLU A 122 17.13 25.62 6.26
C GLU A 122 17.37 24.20 5.73
N LEU A 123 16.68 23.20 6.28
CA LEU A 123 16.84 21.77 5.98
C LEU A 123 15.65 21.16 5.26
N ARG A 124 14.69 21.98 4.81
CA ARG A 124 13.46 21.51 4.18
C ARG A 124 13.70 20.66 2.92
N SER A 125 14.72 20.99 2.11
CA SER A 125 15.12 20.18 0.96
C SER A 125 15.64 18.79 1.37
N VAL A 126 16.39 18.71 2.47
CA VAL A 126 16.85 17.45 3.07
C VAL A 126 15.67 16.66 3.60
N GLY A 127 14.69 17.30 4.21
CA GLY A 127 13.43 16.68 4.65
C GLY A 127 12.67 16.00 3.52
N MET A 128 12.53 16.68 2.39
CA MET A 128 11.89 16.09 1.20
C MET A 128 12.73 14.95 0.61
N ALA A 129 14.06 15.06 0.62
CA ALA A 129 14.93 13.97 0.18
C ALA A 129 14.82 12.73 1.09
N LEU A 130 14.69 12.92 2.41
CA LEU A 130 14.45 11.82 3.36
C LEU A 130 13.12 11.11 3.07
N ASN A 131 12.07 11.87 2.73
CA ASN A 131 10.79 11.28 2.32
C ASN A 131 10.94 10.38 1.08
N LEU A 132 11.68 10.80 0.04
CA LEU A 132 12.00 9.92 -1.10
C LEU A 132 12.86 8.72 -0.67
N GLY A 133 13.79 8.92 0.27
CA GLY A 133 14.62 7.88 0.85
C GLY A 133 13.81 6.74 1.48
N ILE A 134 12.64 7.05 2.09
CA ILE A 134 11.73 6.04 2.65
C ILE A 134 11.27 5.06 1.56
N TYR A 135 10.85 5.56 0.39
CA TYR A 135 10.43 4.70 -0.73
C TYR A 135 11.60 3.87 -1.26
N GLY A 136 12.79 4.47 -1.39
CA GLY A 136 14.00 3.76 -1.80
C GLY A 136 14.35 2.61 -0.84
N ALA A 137 14.37 2.89 0.46
CA ALA A 137 14.60 1.89 1.50
C ALA A 137 13.54 0.78 1.47
N GLY A 138 12.26 1.14 1.25
CA GLY A 138 11.16 0.19 1.10
C GLY A 138 11.37 -0.77 -0.09
N ASN A 139 11.80 -0.25 -1.24
CA ASN A 139 12.09 -1.07 -2.43
C ASN A 139 13.28 -2.02 -2.20
N PHE A 140 14.33 -1.56 -1.53
CA PHE A 140 15.45 -2.44 -1.15
C PHE A 140 15.01 -3.52 -0.18
N LEU A 141 14.20 -3.16 0.83
CA LEU A 141 13.68 -4.12 1.80
C LEU A 141 12.78 -5.17 1.11
N SER A 142 11.91 -4.75 0.21
CA SER A 142 11.07 -5.64 -0.59
C SER A 142 11.91 -6.62 -1.41
N SER A 143 12.91 -6.11 -2.13
CA SER A 143 13.81 -6.95 -2.94
C SER A 143 14.60 -7.93 -2.08
N PHE A 144 15.09 -7.49 -0.92
CA PHE A 144 15.78 -8.33 0.04
C PHE A 144 14.88 -9.43 0.59
N MET A 145 13.65 -9.09 0.98
CA MET A 145 12.66 -10.07 1.47
C MET A 145 12.35 -11.13 0.41
N ILE A 146 12.09 -10.73 -0.83
CA ILE A 146 11.83 -11.67 -1.93
C ILE A 146 13.03 -12.61 -2.10
N SER A 147 14.25 -12.08 -2.14
CA SER A 147 15.46 -12.90 -2.30
C SER A 147 15.68 -13.88 -1.15
N VAL A 148 15.46 -13.46 0.11
CA VAL A 148 15.58 -14.33 1.29
C VAL A 148 14.52 -15.43 1.25
N ILE A 149 13.26 -15.07 1.00
CA ILE A 149 12.15 -16.03 0.94
C ILE A 149 12.41 -17.03 -0.17
N ASP A 150 12.70 -16.56 -1.39
CA ASP A 150 12.96 -17.43 -2.53
C ASP A 150 14.11 -18.40 -2.24
N LYS A 151 15.21 -17.92 -1.64
CA LYS A 151 16.34 -18.77 -1.23
C LYS A 151 15.96 -19.79 -0.15
N VAL A 152 15.08 -19.46 0.78
CA VAL A 152 14.67 -20.37 1.86
C VAL A 152 13.65 -21.38 1.36
N THR A 153 12.71 -20.97 0.50
CA THR A 153 11.61 -21.80 0.01
C THR A 153 12.02 -22.71 -1.15
N SER A 154 13.02 -22.32 -1.95
CA SER A 154 13.59 -23.17 -3.01
C SER A 154 14.55 -24.25 -2.49
N GLN A 155 14.99 -24.16 -1.23
CA GLN A 155 15.84 -25.19 -0.65
C GLN A 155 15.04 -26.48 -0.43
N HIS A 156 15.64 -27.62 -0.79
CA HIS A 156 15.10 -28.99 -0.66
C HIS A 156 14.12 -29.44 -1.77
N GLY A 157 14.10 -28.77 -2.94
CA GLY A 157 13.33 -29.22 -4.10
C GLY A 157 11.82 -29.05 -3.97
N GLN A 158 11.38 -28.18 -3.04
CA GLN A 158 10.00 -27.74 -2.90
C GLN A 158 9.74 -26.51 -3.79
N THR A 159 8.49 -26.29 -4.17
CA THR A 159 8.06 -25.15 -4.98
C THR A 159 8.23 -23.84 -4.19
N SER A 160 8.89 -22.86 -4.79
CA SER A 160 9.11 -21.55 -4.15
C SER A 160 7.79 -20.79 -4.04
N TRP A 161 7.68 -19.86 -3.07
CA TRP A 161 6.52 -18.95 -3.00
C TRP A 161 6.37 -18.11 -4.28
N PHE A 162 7.47 -17.93 -5.03
CA PHE A 162 7.54 -17.18 -6.27
C PHE A 162 7.82 -18.07 -7.49
N ASP A 163 7.32 -19.31 -7.49
CA ASP A 163 7.48 -20.20 -8.64
C ASP A 163 7.02 -19.54 -9.96
N ASN A 164 7.68 -19.88 -11.07
CA ASN A 164 7.33 -19.36 -12.40
C ASN A 164 5.93 -19.85 -12.83
N ASP A 165 5.51 -21.02 -12.35
CA ASP A 165 4.13 -21.46 -12.48
C ASP A 165 3.28 -20.85 -11.36
N LEU A 166 2.50 -19.81 -11.71
CA LEU A 166 1.59 -19.15 -10.78
C LEU A 166 0.60 -20.12 -10.12
N ASN A 167 0.25 -21.25 -10.74
CA ASN A 167 -0.66 -22.21 -10.10
C ASN A 167 0.01 -23.04 -8.99
N GLN A 168 1.35 -23.05 -8.95
CA GLN A 168 2.15 -23.70 -7.92
C GLN A 168 2.78 -22.68 -6.95
N ALA A 169 2.84 -21.41 -7.34
CA ALA A 169 3.31 -20.32 -6.50
C ALA A 169 2.29 -19.98 -5.40
N HIS A 170 2.79 -19.82 -4.17
CA HIS A 170 1.98 -19.44 -3.00
C HIS A 170 2.19 -17.97 -2.64
N LEU A 171 1.73 -17.08 -3.53
CA LEU A 171 1.81 -15.63 -3.33
C LEU A 171 0.95 -15.14 -2.14
N ASP A 172 -0.07 -15.92 -1.76
CA ASP A 172 -0.92 -15.64 -0.61
C ASP A 172 -0.14 -15.61 0.71
N TYR A 173 0.84 -16.52 0.90
CA TYR A 173 1.73 -16.48 2.07
C TYR A 173 2.58 -15.22 2.13
N PHE A 174 3.06 -14.75 0.98
CA PHE A 174 3.81 -13.49 0.91
C PHE A 174 2.94 -12.28 1.27
N TYR A 175 1.70 -12.22 0.78
CA TYR A 175 0.77 -11.16 1.14
C TYR A 175 0.38 -11.19 2.63
N TRP A 176 0.17 -12.37 3.21
CA TRP A 176 -0.04 -12.52 4.66
C TRP A 176 1.17 -12.05 5.47
N LEU A 177 2.39 -12.41 5.05
CA LEU A 177 3.62 -11.94 5.69
C LEU A 177 3.71 -10.41 5.67
N LEU A 178 3.43 -9.78 4.52
CA LEU A 178 3.43 -8.32 4.37
C LEU A 178 2.34 -7.66 5.23
N ALA A 179 1.16 -8.26 5.33
CA ALA A 179 0.09 -7.78 6.19
C ALA A 179 0.50 -7.80 7.67
N CYS A 180 1.07 -8.91 8.15
CA CYS A 180 1.58 -9.04 9.51
C CYS A 180 2.72 -8.06 9.81
N LEU A 181 3.70 -7.94 8.90
CA LEU A 181 4.81 -7.02 9.06
C LEU A 181 4.34 -5.56 9.09
N SER A 182 3.39 -5.21 8.23
CA SER A 182 2.79 -3.87 8.17
C SER A 182 1.96 -3.59 9.42
N PHE A 183 1.28 -4.59 10.00
CA PHE A 183 0.58 -4.46 11.28
C PHE A 183 1.55 -4.18 12.44
N ILE A 184 2.68 -4.89 12.50
CA ILE A 184 3.75 -4.61 13.47
C ILE A 184 4.29 -3.19 13.26
N GLY A 185 4.52 -2.79 12.00
CA GLY A 185 4.92 -1.43 11.63
C GLY A 185 3.92 -0.37 12.10
N LEU A 186 2.62 -0.61 11.94
CA LEU A 186 1.56 0.26 12.44
C LEU A 186 1.56 0.36 13.96
N ALA A 187 1.73 -0.76 14.68
CA ALA A 187 1.81 -0.77 16.13
C ALA A 187 3.00 0.07 16.63
N CYS A 188 4.18 -0.14 16.05
CA CYS A 188 5.37 0.67 16.33
C CYS A 188 5.12 2.15 16.03
N TYR A 189 4.56 2.45 14.86
CA TYR A 189 4.20 3.79 14.44
C TYR A 189 3.27 4.48 15.46
N LEU A 190 2.23 3.80 15.92
CA LEU A 190 1.29 4.35 16.91
C LEU A 190 1.97 4.62 18.26
N CYS A 191 2.90 3.78 18.70
CA CYS A 191 3.71 4.02 19.91
C CYS A 191 4.54 5.30 19.79
N PHE A 192 5.20 5.52 18.65
CA PHE A 192 5.96 6.75 18.40
C PHE A 192 5.05 7.97 18.23
N ALA A 193 3.96 7.84 17.48
CA ALA A 193 3.01 8.92 17.21
C ALA A 193 2.35 9.44 18.50
N LYS A 194 2.08 8.56 19.48
CA LYS A 194 1.57 8.97 20.80
C LYS A 194 2.57 9.79 21.61
N SER A 195 3.86 9.52 21.45
CA SER A 195 4.93 10.21 22.17
C SER A 195 5.43 11.47 21.43
N TYR A 196 5.00 11.66 20.18
CA TYR A 196 5.48 12.75 19.34
C TYR A 196 4.83 14.09 19.71
N VAL A 197 5.67 15.10 19.94
CA VAL A 197 5.25 16.48 20.17
C VAL A 197 5.53 17.29 18.91
N TYR A 198 4.49 17.89 18.34
CA TYR A 198 4.61 18.73 17.16
C TYR A 198 5.46 19.97 17.43
N ASN A 199 6.39 20.24 16.52
CA ASN A 199 7.04 21.54 16.43
C ASN A 199 6.00 22.56 15.99
N ARG A 200 5.62 23.46 16.91
CA ARG A 200 4.78 24.62 16.57
C ARG A 200 5.68 25.68 15.96
N PRO A 201 5.35 26.24 14.78
CA PRO A 201 6.02 27.45 14.32
C PRO A 201 5.81 28.51 15.41
N THR A 202 6.90 29.05 15.96
CA THR A 202 6.82 30.24 16.81
C THR A 202 6.28 31.37 15.94
N THR A 203 5.01 31.70 16.13
CA THR A 203 4.40 32.93 15.60
C THR A 203 5.17 34.10 16.21
N PHE A 204 5.99 34.75 15.40
CA PHE A 204 6.43 36.13 15.61
C PHE A 204 5.51 37.04 14.79
#